data_AF-A0A1G9ZHC5-F1
#
_entry.id   AF-A0A1G9ZHC5-F1
#
_cell.length_a   1.000
_cell.length_b   1.000
_cell.length_c   1.000
_cell.angle_alpha   90.00
_cell.angle_beta   90.00
_cell.angle_gamma   90.00
#
_symmetry.space_group_name_H-M   'P 1'
#
loop_
_entity.id
_entity.type
_entity.pdbx_description
1 polymer ?
#
loop_
_entity_poly.entity_id
_entity_poly.type
_entity_poly.pdbx_seq_one_letter_code
_entity_poly.pdbx_strand_id
1 'polypeptide(L)'
;MNKVKIILLGLAFIIGMPSLVFAMTTTEEKRLFQDIAEIKATLKVFMHQVDKRFEQIDKRFEEMDKRFEKRFEQIDKRFEQIDKRFEQIDKRFDQINNRFEDFRTFLWMIVGIFTTLTGVVIAFAYWDRRTVIKAAVDETISKIEKVGRLKDLIYALRELAKTDKKLAEVLRSFNLL
;
A
#
# COMPACT_ATOMS: atom_id res chain seq x y z
N MET A 1 83.13 91.58 13.73
CA MET A 1 83.26 90.26 13.06
C MET A 1 82.03 89.35 13.19
N ASN A 2 80.95 89.76 13.89
CA ASN A 2 79.80 88.88 14.16
C ASN A 2 78.68 88.95 13.10
N LYS A 3 78.40 90.11 12.49
CA LYS A 3 77.28 90.26 11.54
C LYS A 3 77.45 89.42 10.25
N VAL A 4 78.66 89.38 9.69
CA VAL A 4 78.96 88.61 8.47
C VAL A 4 78.88 87.10 8.69
N LYS A 5 79.33 86.60 9.85
CA LYS A 5 79.23 85.17 10.21
C LYS A 5 77.78 84.72 10.37
N ILE A 6 76.92 85.57 10.95
CA ILE A 6 75.49 85.27 11.11
C ILE A 6 74.78 85.20 9.75
N ILE A 7 75.11 86.11 8.83
CA ILE A 7 74.54 86.10 7.47
C ILE A 7 75.01 84.86 6.69
N LEU A 8 76.29 84.50 6.79
CA LEU A 8 76.83 83.29 6.14
C LEU A 8 76.25 82.00 6.73
N LEU A 9 76.03 81.93 8.04
CA LEU A 9 75.34 80.81 8.70
C LEU A 9 73.87 80.73 8.27
N GLY A 10 73.18 81.87 8.17
CA GLY A 10 71.80 81.93 7.66
C GLY A 10 71.69 81.49 6.20
N LEU A 11 72.62 81.92 5.34
CA LEU A 11 72.70 81.49 3.93
C LEU A 11 73.04 80.00 3.80
N ALA A 12 73.99 79.49 4.59
CA ALA A 12 74.31 78.06 4.61
C ALA A 12 73.12 77.21 5.09
N PHE A 13 72.33 77.72 6.03
CA PHE A 13 71.10 77.07 6.48
C PHE A 13 70.01 77.11 5.40
N ILE A 14 69.82 78.24 4.70
CA ILE A 14 68.83 78.36 3.62
C ILE A 14 69.21 77.49 2.40
N ILE A 15 70.50 77.32 2.10
CA ILE A 15 70.98 76.47 1.00
C ILE A 15 70.99 74.98 1.41
N GLY A 16 71.30 74.67 2.67
CA GLY A 16 71.36 73.30 3.19
C GLY A 16 69.99 72.70 3.55
N MET A 17 69.04 73.51 4.02
CA MET A 17 67.70 73.04 4.45
C MET A 17 66.88 72.38 3.33
N PRO A 18 66.82 72.91 2.09
CA PRO A 18 66.14 72.24 0.97
C PRO A 18 66.73 70.85 0.67
N SER A 19 68.06 70.69 0.79
CA SER A 19 68.74 69.42 0.53
C SER A 19 68.41 68.36 1.59
N LEU A 20 68.26 68.75 2.85
CA LEU A 20 67.85 67.86 3.94
C LEU A 20 66.38 67.42 3.81
N VAL A 21 65.48 68.32 3.42
CA VAL A 21 64.07 68.00 3.18
C VAL A 21 63.91 67.08 1.95
N PHE A 22 64.67 67.32 0.88
CA PHE A 22 64.70 66.47 -0.31
C PHE A 22 65.31 65.08 -0.04
N ALA A 23 66.34 65.00 0.80
CA ALA A 23 66.92 63.73 1.24
C ALA A 23 65.97 62.90 2.13
N MET A 24 65.18 63.56 3.00
CA MET A 24 64.15 62.88 3.78
C MET A 24 63.01 62.34 2.90
N THR A 25 62.47 63.14 1.98
CA THR A 25 61.38 62.73 1.07
C THR A 25 61.77 61.56 0.16
N THR A 26 62.98 61.58 -0.42
CA THR A 26 63.50 60.46 -1.22
C THR A 26 63.73 59.17 -0.42
N THR A 27 63.94 59.28 0.90
CA THR A 27 64.07 58.11 1.79
C THR A 27 62.72 57.45 2.06
N GLU A 28 61.66 58.24 2.24
CA GLU A 28 60.28 57.74 2.41
C GLU A 28 59.76 57.08 1.12
N GLU A 29 60.02 57.67 -0.04
CA GLU A 29 59.68 57.06 -1.34
C GLU A 29 60.35 55.71 -1.54
N LYS A 30 61.65 55.59 -1.21
CA LYS A 30 62.39 54.32 -1.30
C LYS A 30 61.81 53.24 -0.39
N ARG A 31 61.37 53.61 0.83
CA ARG A 31 60.69 52.67 1.75
C ARG A 31 59.35 52.22 1.18
N LEU A 32 58.55 53.14 0.65
CA LEU A 32 57.29 52.80 -0.02
C LEU A 32 57.50 51.85 -1.21
N PHE A 33 58.52 52.07 -2.04
CA PHE A 33 58.84 51.14 -3.14
C PHE A 33 59.27 49.76 -2.65
N GLN A 34 60.02 49.70 -1.55
CA GLN A 34 60.44 48.45 -0.93
C GLN A 34 59.25 47.68 -0.34
N ASP A 35 58.35 48.36 0.39
CA ASP A 35 57.13 47.77 0.94
C ASP A 35 56.21 47.26 -0.17
N ILE A 36 56.04 48.03 -1.25
CA ILE A 36 55.28 47.60 -2.43
C ILE A 36 55.92 46.35 -3.07
N ALA A 37 57.25 46.29 -3.15
CA ALA A 37 57.95 45.13 -3.70
C ALA A 37 57.74 43.87 -2.82
N GLU A 38 57.81 44.03 -1.49
CA GLU A 38 57.57 42.94 -0.53
C GLU A 38 56.12 42.46 -0.54
N ILE A 39 55.15 43.39 -0.60
CA ILE A 39 53.72 43.07 -0.73
C ILE A 39 53.46 42.31 -2.04
N LYS A 40 54.03 42.76 -3.17
CA LYS A 40 53.89 42.05 -4.45
C LYS A 40 54.50 40.65 -4.40
N ALA A 41 55.67 40.50 -3.77
CA ALA A 41 56.30 39.19 -3.60
C ALA A 41 55.42 38.25 -2.75
N THR A 42 54.91 38.75 -1.63
CA THR A 42 54.02 38.02 -0.73
C THR A 42 52.72 37.63 -1.42
N LEU A 43 52.12 38.54 -2.19
CA LEU A 43 50.92 38.28 -2.98
C LEU A 43 51.15 37.20 -4.03
N LYS A 44 52.30 37.20 -4.70
CA LYS A 44 52.65 36.17 -5.69
C LYS A 44 52.76 34.78 -5.06
N VAL A 45 53.36 34.69 -3.87
CA VAL A 45 53.45 33.44 -3.11
C VAL A 45 52.06 32.99 -2.65
N PHE A 46 51.25 33.91 -2.14
CA PHE A 46 49.87 33.63 -1.74
C PHE A 46 49.04 33.10 -2.91
N MET A 47 49.09 33.74 -4.07
CA MET A 47 48.37 33.30 -5.28
C MET A 47 48.80 31.88 -5.68
N HIS A 48 50.11 31.59 -5.69
CA HIS A 48 50.59 30.25 -5.99
C HIS A 48 50.12 29.20 -4.98
N GLN A 49 50.03 29.55 -3.69
CA GLN A 49 49.50 28.66 -2.66
C GLN A 49 47.99 28.44 -2.81
N VAL A 50 47.26 29.47 -3.22
CA VAL A 50 45.82 29.41 -3.52
C VAL A 50 45.57 28.53 -4.74
N ASP A 51 46.32 28.69 -5.83
CA ASP A 51 46.22 27.86 -7.04
C ASP A 51 46.43 26.38 -6.69
N LYS A 52 47.47 26.05 -5.92
CA LYS A 52 47.72 24.69 -5.45
C LYS A 52 46.58 24.12 -4.62
N ARG A 53 45.93 24.94 -3.79
CA ARG A 53 44.77 24.50 -3.01
C ARG A 53 43.55 24.28 -3.89
N PHE A 54 43.32 25.11 -4.90
CA PHE A 54 42.25 24.90 -5.87
C PHE A 54 42.47 23.63 -6.68
N GLU A 55 43.68 23.37 -7.19
CA GLU A 55 44.00 22.10 -7.87
C GLU A 55 43.73 20.86 -6.98
N GLN A 56 44.01 20.95 -5.68
CA GLN A 56 43.70 19.87 -4.74
C GLN A 56 42.19 19.71 -4.52
N ILE A 57 41.45 20.81 -4.49
CA ILE A 57 39.99 20.80 -4.37
C ILE A 57 39.37 20.18 -5.62
N ASP A 58 39.81 20.57 -6.81
CA ASP A 58 39.32 20.03 -8.08
C ASP A 58 39.54 18.52 -8.17
N LYS A 59 40.73 18.03 -7.80
CA LYS A 59 41.00 16.59 -7.72
C LYS A 59 40.06 15.86 -6.76
N ARG A 60 39.77 16.45 -5.60
CA ARG A 60 38.82 15.86 -4.63
C ARG A 60 37.39 15.85 -5.15
N PHE A 61 36.98 16.86 -5.91
CA PHE A 61 35.68 16.88 -6.58
C PHE A 61 35.60 15.80 -7.66
N GLU A 62 36.60 15.65 -8.52
CA GLU A 62 36.62 14.57 -9.52
C GLU A 62 36.58 13.18 -8.88
N GLU A 63 37.31 12.97 -7.79
CA GLU A 63 37.26 11.71 -7.04
C GLU A 63 35.87 11.47 -6.43
N MET A 64 35.24 12.52 -5.92
CA MET A 64 33.91 12.45 -5.36
C MET A 64 32.86 12.12 -6.44
N ASP A 65 32.93 12.74 -7.60
CA ASP A 65 32.04 12.48 -8.74
C ASP A 65 32.17 11.03 -9.21
N LYS A 66 33.39 10.52 -9.38
CA LYS A 66 33.62 9.11 -9.73
C LYS A 66 33.05 8.15 -8.68
N ARG A 67 33.14 8.50 -7.39
CA ARG A 67 32.54 7.68 -6.32
C ARG A 67 31.02 7.74 -6.34
N PHE A 68 30.43 8.88 -6.67
CA PHE A 68 28.99 9.01 -6.82
C PHE A 68 28.48 8.21 -8.01
N GLU A 69 29.10 8.35 -9.18
CA GLU A 69 28.74 7.62 -10.39
C GLU A 69 28.77 6.09 -10.15
N LYS A 70 29.86 5.59 -9.55
CA LYS A 70 29.96 4.18 -9.18
C LYS A 70 28.88 3.73 -8.18
N ARG A 71 28.47 4.60 -7.26
CA ARG A 71 27.38 4.30 -6.31
C ARG A 71 26.03 4.27 -7.00
N PHE A 72 25.77 5.19 -7.92
CA PHE A 72 24.53 5.20 -8.71
C PHE A 72 24.43 3.96 -9.59
N GLU A 73 25.50 3.56 -10.29
CA GLU A 73 25.51 2.30 -11.06
C GLU A 73 25.21 1.07 -10.18
N GLN A 74 25.74 1.04 -8.95
CA GLN A 74 25.44 -0.05 -8.01
C GLN A 74 23.98 -0.03 -7.55
N ILE A 75 23.42 1.16 -7.35
CA ILE A 75 22.02 1.35 -7.00
C ILE A 75 21.13 0.86 -8.16
N ASP A 76 21.43 1.25 -9.39
CA ASP A 76 20.70 0.83 -10.59
C ASP A 76 20.70 -0.69 -10.75
N LYS A 77 21.88 -1.33 -10.60
CA LYS A 77 21.97 -2.80 -10.62
C LYS A 77 21.14 -3.47 -9.53
N ARG A 78 21.04 -2.87 -8.34
CA ARG A 78 20.20 -3.39 -7.25
C ARG A 78 18.72 -3.21 -7.56
N PHE A 79 18.32 -2.08 -8.14
CA PHE A 79 16.94 -1.88 -8.59
C PHE A 79 16.55 -2.88 -9.69
N GLU A 80 17.41 -3.12 -10.68
CA GLU A 80 17.15 -4.12 -11.72
C GLU A 80 16.98 -5.54 -11.13
N GLN A 81 17.75 -5.89 -10.09
CA GLN A 81 17.57 -7.15 -9.37
C GLN A 81 16.25 -7.20 -8.58
N ILE A 82 15.83 -6.07 -8.00
CA ILE A 82 14.55 -5.96 -7.31
C ILE A 82 13.41 -6.16 -8.31
N ASP A 83 13.46 -5.52 -9.47
CA ASP A 83 12.45 -5.66 -10.53
C ASP A 83 12.32 -7.11 -10.99
N LYS A 84 13.45 -7.79 -11.24
CA LYS A 84 13.44 -9.24 -11.58
C LYS A 84 12.81 -10.10 -10.49
N ARG A 85 13.00 -9.76 -9.21
CA ARG A 85 12.37 -10.47 -8.10
C ARG A 85 10.87 -10.19 -8.03
N PHE A 86 10.43 -8.96 -8.29
CA PHE A 86 9.01 -8.64 -8.37
C PHE A 86 8.33 -9.37 -9.53
N GLU A 87 8.95 -9.44 -10.70
CA GLU A 87 8.40 -10.20 -11.85
C GLU A 87 8.26 -11.70 -11.52
N GLN A 88 9.19 -12.28 -10.76
CA GLN A 88 9.07 -13.65 -10.27
C GLN A 88 7.95 -13.82 -9.25
N ILE A 89 7.74 -12.83 -8.39
CA ILE A 89 6.64 -12.83 -7.42
C ILE A 89 5.30 -12.78 -8.15
N ASP A 90 5.15 -11.91 -9.16
CA ASP A 90 3.93 -11.80 -9.97
C ASP A 90 3.60 -13.13 -10.65
N LYS A 91 4.58 -13.78 -11.27
CA LYS A 91 4.39 -15.12 -11.88
C LYS A 91 3.93 -16.17 -10.86
N ARG A 92 4.42 -16.10 -9.62
CA ARG A 92 3.96 -17.01 -8.54
C ARG A 92 2.54 -16.68 -8.10
N PHE A 93 2.18 -15.40 -8.02
CA PHE A 93 0.81 -14.99 -7.73
C PHE A 93 -0.17 -15.43 -8.82
N ASP A 94 0.20 -15.30 -10.10
CA ASP A 94 -0.62 -15.79 -11.21
C ASP A 94 -0.84 -17.31 -11.12
N GLN A 95 0.22 -18.08 -10.80
CA GLN A 95 0.10 -19.51 -10.57
C GLN A 95 -0.81 -19.85 -9.38
N ILE A 96 -0.75 -19.08 -8.29
CA ILE A 96 -1.63 -19.26 -7.14
C ILE A 96 -3.08 -18.96 -7.54
N ASN A 97 -3.32 -17.86 -8.25
CA ASN A 97 -4.65 -17.49 -8.72
C ASN A 97 -5.26 -18.58 -9.61
N ASN A 98 -4.49 -19.12 -10.57
CA ASN A 98 -4.94 -20.22 -11.41
C ASN A 98 -5.33 -21.46 -10.58
N ARG A 99 -4.53 -21.84 -9.58
CA ARG A 99 -4.89 -22.95 -8.67
C ARG A 99 -6.17 -22.65 -7.89
N PHE A 100 -6.37 -21.41 -7.45
CA PHE A 100 -7.60 -21.01 -6.76
C PHE A 100 -8.83 -21.07 -7.68
N GLU A 101 -8.70 -20.71 -8.96
CA GLU A 101 -9.76 -20.89 -9.96
C GLU A 101 -10.11 -22.37 -10.15
N ASP A 102 -9.10 -23.25 -10.24
CA ASP A 102 -9.31 -24.70 -10.33
C ASP A 102 -10.04 -25.24 -9.09
N PHE A 103 -9.61 -24.83 -7.89
CA PHE A 103 -10.28 -25.20 -6.65
C PHE A 103 -11.71 -24.69 -6.60
N ARG A 104 -11.96 -23.44 -7.01
CA ARG A 104 -13.31 -22.87 -7.05
C ARG A 104 -14.21 -23.67 -8.00
N THR A 105 -13.69 -24.04 -9.17
CA THR A 105 -14.39 -24.85 -10.16
C THR A 105 -14.74 -26.23 -9.59
N PHE A 106 -13.79 -26.87 -8.92
CA PHE A 106 -14.01 -28.15 -8.24
C PHE A 106 -15.08 -28.05 -7.14
N LEU A 107 -15.04 -26.99 -6.32
CA LEU A 107 -16.04 -26.76 -5.27
C LEU A 107 -17.44 -26.57 -5.85
N TRP A 108 -17.59 -25.81 -6.94
CA TRP A 108 -18.87 -25.66 -7.64
C TRP A 108 -19.41 -26.99 -8.17
N MET A 109 -18.54 -27.87 -8.65
CA MET A 109 -18.93 -29.22 -9.09
C MET A 109 -19.47 -30.06 -7.92
N ILE A 110 -18.80 -30.05 -6.77
CA ILE A 110 -19.27 -30.75 -5.57
C ILE A 110 -20.61 -30.19 -5.11
N VAL A 111 -20.74 -28.87 -5.02
CA VAL A 111 -22.00 -28.21 -4.62
C VAL A 111 -23.12 -28.62 -5.59
N GLY A 112 -22.87 -28.62 -6.88
CA GLY A 112 -23.84 -29.07 -7.88
C GLY A 112 -24.31 -30.52 -7.68
N ILE A 113 -23.37 -31.45 -7.43
CA ILE A 113 -23.70 -32.86 -7.15
C ILE A 113 -24.49 -32.98 -5.85
N PHE A 114 -24.05 -32.32 -4.78
CA PHE A 114 -24.69 -32.37 -3.47
C PHE A 114 -26.11 -31.81 -3.53
N THR A 115 -26.30 -30.63 -4.13
CA THR A 115 -27.63 -30.02 -4.31
C THR A 115 -28.56 -30.93 -5.12
N THR A 116 -28.04 -31.60 -6.15
CA THR A 116 -28.82 -32.57 -6.94
C THR A 116 -29.26 -33.76 -6.08
N LEU A 117 -28.33 -34.37 -5.34
CA LEU A 117 -28.62 -35.50 -4.45
C LEU A 117 -29.64 -35.11 -3.36
N THR A 118 -29.43 -33.98 -2.69
CA THR A 118 -30.36 -33.46 -1.68
C THR A 118 -31.74 -33.19 -2.28
N GLY A 119 -31.80 -32.61 -3.48
CA GLY A 119 -33.06 -32.38 -4.19
C GLY A 119 -33.82 -33.67 -4.48
N VAL A 120 -33.12 -34.73 -4.90
CA VAL A 120 -33.72 -36.07 -5.13
C VAL A 120 -34.26 -36.66 -3.83
N VAL A 121 -33.51 -36.58 -2.73
CA VAL A 121 -33.96 -37.09 -1.42
C VAL A 121 -35.20 -36.35 -0.93
N ILE A 122 -35.22 -35.02 -1.04
CA ILE A 122 -36.39 -34.21 -0.66
C ILE A 122 -37.59 -34.54 -1.54
N ALA A 123 -37.40 -34.68 -2.86
CA ALA A 123 -38.45 -35.04 -3.80
C ALA A 123 -39.04 -36.43 -3.49
N PHE A 124 -38.18 -37.41 -3.20
CA PHE A 124 -38.59 -38.75 -2.80
C PHE A 124 -39.36 -38.74 -1.47
N ALA A 125 -38.87 -38.02 -0.46
CA ALA A 125 -39.56 -37.90 0.83
C ALA A 125 -40.94 -37.25 0.70
N TYR A 126 -41.08 -36.25 -0.18
CA TYR A 126 -42.37 -35.64 -0.49
C TYR A 126 -43.32 -36.61 -1.21
N TRP A 127 -42.80 -37.41 -2.14
CA TRP A 127 -43.58 -38.42 -2.87
C TRP A 127 -44.04 -39.57 -1.97
N ASP A 128 -43.15 -40.12 -1.15
CA ASP A 128 -43.43 -41.22 -0.22
C ASP A 128 -44.49 -40.84 0.83
N ARG A 129 -44.41 -39.64 1.39
CA ARG A 129 -45.45 -39.13 2.28
C ARG A 129 -46.83 -39.12 1.62
N ARG A 130 -46.91 -38.84 0.31
CA ARG A 130 -48.17 -38.82 -0.44
C ARG A 130 -48.70 -40.24 -0.73
N THR A 131 -47.84 -41.22 -0.94
CA THR A 131 -48.23 -42.62 -1.23
C THR A 131 -48.67 -43.36 0.02
N VAL A 132 -47.94 -43.22 1.14
CA VAL A 132 -48.24 -43.92 2.41
C VAL A 132 -49.58 -43.48 3.01
N ILE A 133 -49.89 -42.17 2.99
CA ILE A 133 -51.17 -41.65 3.51
C ILE A 133 -52.35 -42.26 2.75
N LYS A 134 -52.26 -42.37 1.41
CA LYS A 134 -53.34 -42.97 0.61
C LYS A 134 -53.56 -44.44 0.97
N ALA A 135 -52.47 -45.22 1.07
CA ALA A 135 -52.57 -46.64 1.42
C ALA A 135 -53.19 -46.85 2.81
N ALA A 136 -52.80 -46.04 3.80
CA ALA A 136 -53.37 -46.11 5.14
C ALA A 136 -54.87 -45.74 5.17
N VAL A 137 -55.29 -44.77 4.35
CA VAL A 137 -56.70 -44.37 4.22
C VAL A 137 -57.52 -45.48 3.57
N ASP A 138 -57.02 -46.10 2.50
CA ASP A 138 -57.73 -47.16 1.77
C ASP A 138 -57.92 -48.43 2.64
N GLU A 139 -56.90 -48.81 3.41
CA GLU A 139 -56.99 -49.95 4.34
C GLU A 139 -58.01 -49.69 5.46
N THR A 140 -58.05 -48.46 5.97
CA THR A 140 -59.02 -48.04 7.00
C THR A 140 -60.44 -48.05 6.44
N ILE A 141 -60.66 -47.54 5.23
CA ILE A 141 -61.98 -47.54 4.56
C ILE A 141 -62.47 -48.97 4.32
N SER A 142 -61.61 -49.86 3.78
CA SER A 142 -61.97 -51.26 3.55
C SER A 142 -62.29 -52.02 4.85
N LYS A 143 -61.55 -51.76 5.94
CA LYS A 143 -61.88 -52.33 7.26
C LYS A 143 -63.24 -51.85 7.76
N ILE A 144 -63.55 -50.57 7.59
CA ILE A 144 -64.84 -50.00 7.98
C ILE A 144 -65.99 -50.57 7.12
N GLU A 145 -65.77 -50.74 5.81
CA GLU A 145 -66.75 -51.26 4.86
C GLU A 145 -67.04 -52.75 5.06
N LYS A 146 -65.99 -53.58 5.26
CA LYS A 146 -66.13 -55.02 5.52
C LYS A 146 -66.78 -55.34 6.86
N VAL A 147 -66.62 -54.47 7.85
CA VAL A 147 -67.11 -54.75 9.20
C VAL A 147 -68.63 -54.55 9.31
N GLY A 148 -69.31 -53.95 8.33
CA GLY A 148 -70.78 -53.81 8.32
C GLY A 148 -71.35 -52.93 9.46
N ARG A 149 -70.57 -52.68 10.52
CA ARG A 149 -70.97 -51.98 11.74
C ARG A 149 -71.55 -50.60 11.46
N LEU A 150 -71.09 -49.88 10.43
CA LEU A 150 -71.71 -48.61 10.09
C LEU A 150 -73.14 -48.79 9.58
N LYS A 151 -73.37 -49.77 8.70
CA LYS A 151 -74.70 -50.08 8.19
C LYS A 151 -75.61 -50.63 9.28
N ASP A 152 -75.08 -51.48 10.16
CA ASP A 152 -75.81 -52.07 11.28
C ASP A 152 -76.11 -51.04 12.38
N LEU A 153 -75.18 -50.12 12.66
CA LEU A 153 -75.41 -48.99 13.56
C LEU A 153 -76.46 -48.05 12.98
N ILE A 154 -76.42 -47.74 11.68
CA ILE A 154 -77.45 -46.93 11.03
C ILE A 154 -78.81 -47.63 11.11
N TYR A 155 -78.86 -48.96 10.91
CA TYR A 155 -80.10 -49.72 11.03
C TYR A 155 -80.64 -49.72 12.47
N ALA A 156 -79.78 -49.97 13.46
CA ALA A 156 -80.16 -49.94 14.88
C ALA A 156 -80.63 -48.55 15.33
N LEU A 157 -79.95 -47.49 14.88
CA LEU A 157 -80.35 -46.11 15.15
C LEU A 157 -81.70 -45.76 14.49
N ARG A 158 -81.95 -46.23 13.26
CA ARG A 158 -83.25 -46.09 12.58
C ARG A 158 -84.38 -46.79 13.33
N GLU A 159 -84.12 -47.98 13.87
CA GLU A 159 -85.12 -48.72 14.64
C GLU A 159 -85.46 -48.00 15.95
N LEU A 160 -84.44 -47.50 16.66
CA LEU A 160 -84.62 -46.75 17.90
C LEU A 160 -85.34 -45.40 17.68
N ALA A 161 -85.11 -44.78 16.52
CA ALA A 161 -85.78 -43.53 16.12
C ALA A 161 -87.29 -43.68 15.89
N LYS A 162 -87.82 -44.89 15.73
CA LYS A 162 -89.28 -45.11 15.72
C LYS A 162 -89.92 -44.83 17.08
N THR A 163 -89.15 -45.00 18.15
CA THR A 163 -89.63 -44.90 19.54
C THR A 163 -89.23 -43.57 20.18
N ASP A 164 -88.09 -42.99 19.78
CA ASP A 164 -87.58 -41.70 20.29
C ASP A 164 -87.66 -40.59 19.22
N LYS A 165 -88.55 -39.60 19.45
CA LYS A 165 -88.75 -38.45 18.55
C LYS A 165 -87.50 -37.60 18.36
N LYS A 166 -86.68 -37.45 19.40
CA LYS A 166 -85.49 -36.60 19.37
C LYS A 166 -84.39 -37.24 18.51
N LEU A 167 -84.26 -38.57 18.59
CA LEU A 167 -83.34 -39.30 17.73
C LEU A 167 -83.77 -39.29 16.26
N ALA A 168 -85.08 -39.34 15.98
CA ALA A 168 -85.60 -39.25 14.62
C ALA A 168 -85.30 -37.91 13.94
N GLU A 169 -85.40 -36.79 14.67
CA GLU A 169 -85.04 -35.47 14.14
C GLU A 169 -83.55 -35.38 13.81
N VAL A 170 -82.67 -35.91 14.67
CA VAL A 170 -81.22 -35.96 14.43
C VAL A 170 -80.89 -36.82 13.22
N LEU A 171 -81.50 -37.98 13.04
CA LEU A 171 -81.24 -38.82 11.86
C LEU A 171 -81.77 -38.18 10.56
N ARG A 172 -82.90 -37.45 10.60
CA ARG A 172 -83.41 -36.70 9.44
C ARG A 172 -82.47 -35.56 9.03
N SER A 173 -81.84 -34.87 9.97
CA SER A 173 -80.93 -33.77 9.64
C SER A 173 -79.66 -34.24 8.93
N PHE A 174 -79.21 -35.47 9.17
CA PHE A 174 -78.11 -36.14 8.45
C PHE A 174 -78.58 -36.92 7.21
N ASN A 175 -79.86 -36.81 6.82
CA ASN A 175 -80.45 -37.52 5.68
C ASN A 175 -80.32 -39.06 5.78
N LEU A 176 -80.33 -39.58 7.02
CA LEU A 176 -80.16 -40.99 7.33
C LEU A 176 -81.48 -41.70 7.62
N LEU A 177 -82.64 -41.04 7.53
CA LEU A 177 -83.98 -41.63 7.69
C LEU A 177 -84.76 -41.61 6.38
#